data_AF-A0A483A1I0-F1
#
_entry.id   AF-A0A483A1I0-F1
#
_cell.length_a   1.000
_cell.length_b   1.000
_cell.length_c   1.000
_cell.angle_alpha   90.00
_cell.angle_beta   90.00
_cell.angle_gamma   90.00
#
_symmetry.space_group_name_H-M   'P 1'
#
loop_
_entity.id
_entity.type
_entity.pdbx_description
1 polymer ?
#
loop_
_entity_poly.entity_id
_entity_poly.type
_entity_poly.pdbx_seq_one_letter_code
_entity_poly.pdbx_strand_id
1 'polypeptide(L)'
;MSDFFANIWTNLNLLGGFDWLIIVILVGFLVLGIRRGLIKELINLGFLILAILIAWKFYQWLADTPIITWLALSEKSHLAVAFGALFVGVLTLKKALYKLTASSVNTSNPCALNRTFVLVLFVIIAALESQYYLDSVVSFGILQSVVSSQSSLTILSFIVVFGFVVVVGLSLVKLFNISIDSSKPCLLAPFFRRILNALQSADTFLNARNVNSSKNQIFGAIFGLIKGFLAVLIMVLVLQNIDWVSQQYYWVESKSVLGIFQQIVAAIKPELSQYLLFINHN
;
A
#
# COMPACT_ATOMS: atom_id res chain seq x y z
N MET A 1 -41.57 21.64 -2.14
CA MET A 1 -40.31 21.22 -2.81
C MET A 1 -39.20 22.24 -2.58
N SER A 2 -39.45 23.54 -2.74
CA SER A 2 -38.48 24.63 -2.45
C SER A 2 -37.87 24.54 -1.06
N ASP A 3 -38.68 24.30 -0.02
CA ASP A 3 -38.20 24.29 1.37
C ASP A 3 -37.34 23.06 1.68
N PHE A 4 -37.60 21.94 1.01
CA PHE A 4 -36.77 20.73 1.10
C PHE A 4 -35.38 20.98 0.49
N PHE A 5 -35.32 21.56 -0.71
CA PHE A 5 -34.05 21.89 -1.36
C PHE A 5 -33.33 23.05 -0.65
N ALA A 6 -34.06 24.04 -0.12
CA ALA A 6 -33.49 25.13 0.67
C ALA A 6 -32.89 24.62 1.98
N ASN A 7 -33.56 23.68 2.67
CA ASN A 7 -33.05 23.06 3.88
C ASN A 7 -31.85 22.12 3.59
N ILE A 8 -31.83 21.46 2.43
CA ILE A 8 -30.63 20.73 1.97
C ILE A 8 -29.48 21.72 1.71
N TRP A 9 -29.75 22.87 1.08
CA TRP A 9 -28.73 23.86 0.74
C TRP A 9 -28.14 24.57 1.96
N THR A 10 -28.96 24.91 2.95
CA THR A 10 -28.49 25.49 4.22
C THR A 10 -27.63 24.51 5.01
N ASN A 11 -28.01 23.22 5.03
CA ASN A 11 -27.21 22.18 5.67
C ASN A 11 -25.92 21.84 4.88
N LEU A 12 -25.92 21.99 3.55
CA LEU A 12 -24.73 21.84 2.71
C LEU A 12 -23.70 22.97 2.96
N ASN A 13 -24.15 24.19 3.22
CA ASN A 13 -23.28 25.33 3.57
C ASN A 13 -22.64 25.22 4.96
N LEU A 14 -23.14 24.30 5.81
CA LEU A 14 -22.60 24.00 7.14
C LEU A 14 -21.59 22.84 7.13
N LEU A 15 -21.32 22.23 5.97
CA LEU A 15 -20.35 21.15 5.83
C LEU A 15 -18.92 21.69 5.93
N GLY A 16 -18.15 21.12 6.85
CA GLY A 16 -16.72 21.40 6.97
C GLY A 16 -15.93 20.81 5.78
N GLY A 17 -14.68 21.25 5.60
CA GLY A 17 -13.84 20.76 4.49
C GLY A 17 -13.67 19.23 4.45
N PHE A 18 -13.66 18.57 5.61
CA PHE A 18 -13.58 17.10 5.70
C PHE A 18 -14.88 16.38 5.29
N ASP A 19 -16.04 17.01 5.46
CA ASP A 19 -17.31 16.40 5.04
C ASP A 19 -17.40 16.31 3.53
N TRP A 20 -16.97 17.37 2.83
CA TRP A 20 -16.87 17.38 1.37
C TRP A 20 -15.92 16.29 0.88
N LEU A 21 -14.80 16.07 1.57
CA LEU A 21 -13.88 14.98 1.25
C LEU A 21 -14.57 13.61 1.37
N ILE A 22 -15.32 13.35 2.44
CA ILE A 22 -16.05 12.08 2.62
C ILE A 22 -17.10 11.89 1.51
N ILE A 23 -17.87 12.93 1.20
CA ILE A 23 -18.90 12.88 0.15
C ILE A 23 -18.24 12.59 -1.21
N VAL A 24 -17.16 13.26 -1.55
CA VAL A 24 -16.41 13.03 -2.80
C VAL A 24 -15.89 11.60 -2.87
N ILE A 25 -15.39 11.05 -1.77
CA ILE A 25 -14.96 9.65 -1.70
C ILE A 25 -16.14 8.70 -1.96
N LEU A 26 -17.27 8.89 -1.27
CA LEU A 26 -18.45 8.02 -1.41
C LEU A 26 -19.05 8.08 -2.82
N VAL A 27 -19.22 9.29 -3.37
CA VAL A 27 -19.68 9.49 -4.76
C VAL A 27 -18.70 8.89 -5.75
N GLY A 28 -17.40 9.09 -5.54
CA GLY A 28 -16.36 8.47 -6.37
C GLY A 28 -16.45 6.94 -6.37
N PHE A 29 -16.67 6.33 -5.21
CA PHE A 29 -16.83 4.89 -5.09
C PHE A 29 -18.14 4.36 -5.69
N LEU A 30 -19.23 5.13 -5.61
CA LEU A 30 -20.48 4.85 -6.29
C LEU A 30 -20.29 4.82 -7.82
N VAL A 31 -19.68 5.87 -8.38
CA VAL A 31 -19.42 5.99 -9.82
C VAL A 31 -18.47 4.87 -10.31
N LEU A 32 -17.42 4.59 -9.53
CA LEU A 32 -16.51 3.49 -9.83
C LEU A 32 -17.22 2.14 -9.78
N GLY A 33 -18.13 1.94 -8.82
CA GLY A 33 -18.93 0.73 -8.70
C GLY A 33 -19.82 0.48 -9.91
N ILE A 34 -20.51 1.53 -10.39
CA ILE A 34 -21.31 1.47 -11.63
C ILE A 34 -20.44 1.08 -12.81
N ARG A 35 -19.28 1.73 -12.99
CA ARG A 35 -18.38 1.49 -14.14
C ARG A 35 -17.74 0.10 -14.13
N ARG A 36 -17.42 -0.44 -12.95
CA ARG A 36 -16.70 -1.71 -12.81
C ARG A 36 -17.63 -2.93 -12.79
N GLY A 37 -18.85 -2.75 -12.29
CA GLY A 37 -19.83 -3.83 -12.10
C GLY A 37 -19.54 -4.70 -10.86
N LEU A 38 -20.51 -5.54 -10.51
CA LEU A 38 -20.54 -6.36 -9.29
C LEU A 38 -19.30 -7.23 -9.12
N ILE A 39 -18.97 -8.06 -10.11
CA ILE A 39 -17.90 -9.07 -9.95
C ILE A 39 -16.56 -8.40 -9.64
N LYS A 40 -16.21 -7.35 -10.38
CA LYS A 40 -14.97 -6.61 -10.16
C LYS A 40 -14.97 -5.93 -8.80
N GLU A 41 -16.11 -5.41 -8.37
CA GLU A 41 -16.18 -4.81 -7.04
C GLU A 41 -16.19 -5.81 -5.89
N LEU A 42 -16.68 -7.03 -6.09
CA LEU A 42 -16.62 -8.09 -5.10
C LEU A 42 -15.17 -8.58 -4.90
N ILE A 43 -14.42 -8.76 -5.99
CA ILE A 43 -12.98 -9.04 -5.93
C ILE A 43 -12.25 -7.90 -5.20
N ASN A 44 -12.56 -6.65 -5.57
CA ASN A 44 -11.90 -5.48 -5.00
C ASN A 44 -12.28 -5.25 -3.52
N LEU A 45 -13.50 -5.61 -3.10
CA LEU A 45 -13.92 -5.67 -1.71
C LEU A 45 -13.12 -6.75 -0.96
N GLY A 46 -12.96 -7.94 -1.56
CA GLY A 46 -12.12 -9.01 -1.01
C GLY A 46 -10.68 -8.56 -0.73
N PHE A 47 -10.06 -7.83 -1.66
CA PHE A 47 -8.75 -7.23 -1.42
C PHE A 47 -8.74 -6.19 -0.31
N LEU A 48 -9.81 -5.41 -0.16
CA LEU A 48 -9.92 -4.43 0.91
C LEU A 48 -10.03 -5.13 2.27
N ILE A 49 -10.84 -6.19 2.39
CA ILE A 49 -10.92 -7.02 3.59
C ILE A 49 -9.56 -7.64 3.91
N LEU A 50 -8.88 -8.21 2.92
CA LEU A 50 -7.55 -8.77 3.07
C LEU A 50 -6.52 -7.71 3.53
N ALA A 51 -6.62 -6.48 3.03
CA ALA A 51 -5.78 -5.37 3.48
C ALA A 51 -6.01 -5.03 4.96
N ILE A 52 -7.27 -5.04 5.43
CA ILE A 52 -7.60 -4.84 6.85
C ILE A 52 -7.00 -5.97 7.69
N LEU A 53 -7.18 -7.24 7.28
CA LEU A 53 -6.68 -8.40 8.02
C LEU A 53 -5.15 -8.41 8.12
N ILE A 54 -4.45 -8.09 7.04
CA ILE A 54 -2.98 -7.98 7.06
C ILE A 54 -2.54 -6.81 7.93
N ALA A 55 -3.15 -5.63 7.77
CA ALA A 55 -2.80 -4.48 8.60
C ALA A 55 -3.00 -4.78 10.09
N TRP A 56 -4.11 -5.42 10.44
CA TRP A 56 -4.39 -5.87 11.80
C TRP A 56 -3.39 -6.92 12.30
N LYS A 57 -2.94 -7.86 11.46
CA LYS A 57 -1.97 -8.86 11.90
C LYS A 57 -0.58 -8.28 12.19
N PHE A 58 -0.19 -7.21 11.50
CA PHE A 58 1.20 -6.72 11.50
C PHE A 58 1.40 -5.29 12.06
N TYR A 59 0.34 -4.56 12.43
CA TYR A 59 0.49 -3.16 12.87
C TYR A 59 1.38 -2.99 14.09
N GLN A 60 1.29 -3.89 15.09
CA GLN A 60 2.13 -3.81 16.29
C GLN A 60 3.61 -3.92 15.93
N TRP A 61 3.95 -4.93 15.13
CA TRP A 61 5.32 -5.14 14.67
C TRP A 61 5.88 -3.93 13.92
N LEU A 62 5.06 -3.25 13.11
CA LEU A 62 5.50 -2.05 12.41
C LEU A 62 5.56 -0.81 13.33
N ALA A 63 4.69 -0.72 14.34
CA ALA A 63 4.62 0.41 15.26
C ALA A 63 5.90 0.55 16.11
N ASP A 64 6.54 -0.55 16.46
CA ASP A 64 7.79 -0.57 17.25
C ASP A 64 9.03 -0.17 16.44
N THR A 65 8.88 0.04 15.12
CA THR A 65 10.03 0.40 14.27
C THR A 65 10.45 1.86 14.48
N PRO A 66 11.77 2.17 14.41
CA PRO A 66 12.28 3.54 14.58
C PRO A 66 11.67 4.58 13.63
N ILE A 67 11.18 4.14 12.47
CA ILE A 67 10.58 4.99 11.44
C ILE A 67 9.22 5.52 11.92
N ILE A 68 8.41 4.68 12.58
CA ILE A 68 7.08 5.07 13.05
C ILE A 68 7.17 5.84 14.38
N THR A 69 8.07 5.42 15.28
CA THR A 69 8.25 6.06 16.58
C THR A 69 8.82 7.48 16.47
N TRP A 70 9.63 7.75 15.44
CA TRP A 70 10.06 9.12 15.11
C TRP A 70 8.93 9.98 14.52
N LEU A 71 7.99 9.38 13.78
CA LEU A 71 6.95 10.10 13.04
C LEU A 71 5.75 10.53 13.91
N ALA A 72 5.47 9.80 14.99
CA ALA A 72 4.35 10.09 15.89
C ALA A 72 4.84 10.29 17.34
N LEU A 73 4.16 11.14 18.10
CA LEU A 73 4.61 11.58 19.43
C LEU A 73 4.05 10.75 20.59
N SER A 74 3.12 9.84 20.31
CA SER A 74 2.29 9.14 21.30
C SER A 74 2.05 7.70 20.89
N GLU A 75 2.02 6.79 21.86
CA GLU A 75 1.87 5.34 21.64
C GLU A 75 0.61 4.99 20.84
N LYS A 76 -0.51 5.67 21.13
CA LYS A 76 -1.76 5.47 20.38
C LYS A 76 -1.61 5.90 18.92
N SER A 77 -0.88 6.98 18.69
CA SER A 77 -0.59 7.47 17.34
C SER A 77 0.38 6.56 16.60
N HIS A 78 1.36 5.92 17.25
CA HIS A 78 2.27 4.95 16.61
C HIS A 78 1.50 3.77 16.02
N LEU A 79 0.62 3.17 16.83
CA LEU A 79 -0.20 2.03 16.41
C LEU A 79 -1.14 2.41 15.25
N ALA A 80 -1.75 3.60 15.30
CA ALA A 80 -2.69 4.07 14.28
C ALA A 80 -1.98 4.35 12.94
N VAL A 81 -0.82 5.01 13.01
CA VAL A 81 0.01 5.30 11.83
C VAL A 81 0.53 4.00 11.22
N ALA A 82 1.01 3.05 12.02
CA ALA A 82 1.46 1.75 11.53
C ALA A 82 0.35 0.96 10.83
N PHE A 83 -0.85 0.90 11.42
CA PHE A 83 -2.01 0.27 10.81
C PHE A 83 -2.37 0.94 9.47
N GLY A 84 -2.46 2.29 9.46
CA GLY A 84 -2.75 3.06 8.25
C GLY A 84 -1.71 2.85 7.15
N ALA A 85 -0.43 2.84 7.51
CA ALA A 85 0.67 2.59 6.59
C ALA A 85 0.61 1.20 5.96
N LEU A 86 0.36 0.14 6.76
CA LEU A 86 0.18 -1.22 6.24
C LEU A 86 -1.05 -1.33 5.35
N PHE A 87 -2.19 -0.75 5.76
CA PHE A 87 -3.42 -0.77 4.98
C PHE A 87 -3.21 -0.14 3.60
N VAL A 88 -2.61 1.05 3.53
CA VAL A 88 -2.25 1.71 2.27
C VAL A 88 -1.19 0.91 1.50
N GLY A 89 -0.22 0.31 2.19
CA GLY A 89 0.79 -0.58 1.62
C GLY A 89 0.18 -1.78 0.89
N VAL A 90 -0.79 -2.47 1.49
CA VAL A 90 -1.47 -3.61 0.83
C VAL A 90 -2.33 -3.14 -0.34
N LEU A 91 -3.01 -1.99 -0.22
CA LEU A 91 -3.79 -1.43 -1.33
C LEU A 91 -2.92 -1.01 -2.52
N THR A 92 -1.71 -0.51 -2.26
CA THR A 92 -0.73 -0.19 -3.31
C THR A 92 -0.14 -1.45 -3.93
N LEU A 93 0.13 -2.49 -3.13
CA LEU A 93 0.56 -3.81 -3.61
C LEU A 93 -0.49 -4.43 -4.56
N LYS A 94 -1.79 -4.29 -4.25
CA LYS A 94 -2.86 -4.67 -5.18
C LYS A 94 -2.73 -3.93 -6.52
N LYS A 95 -2.52 -2.61 -6.53
CA LYS A 95 -2.34 -1.86 -7.79
C LYS A 95 -1.12 -2.37 -8.57
N ALA A 96 -0.03 -2.69 -7.88
CA ALA A 96 1.14 -3.31 -8.48
C ALA A 96 0.79 -4.67 -9.10
N LEU A 97 0.04 -5.53 -8.40
CA LEU A 97 -0.42 -6.82 -8.91
C LEU A 97 -1.23 -6.67 -10.21
N TYR A 98 -2.21 -5.76 -10.25
CA TYR A 98 -3.00 -5.52 -11.48
C TYR A 98 -2.13 -5.03 -12.65
N LYS A 99 -1.12 -4.20 -12.37
CA LYS A 99 -0.17 -3.74 -13.39
C LYS A 99 0.72 -4.88 -13.89
N LEU A 100 1.15 -5.76 -13.00
CA LEU A 100 1.96 -6.94 -13.34
C LEU A 100 1.18 -7.94 -14.20
N THR A 101 -0.07 -8.26 -13.83
CA THR A 101 -0.91 -9.18 -14.61
C THR A 101 -1.19 -8.62 -16.01
N ALA A 102 -1.50 -7.32 -16.11
CA ALA A 102 -1.70 -6.66 -17.40
C ALA A 102 -0.44 -6.67 -18.27
N SER A 103 0.74 -6.41 -17.68
CA SER A 103 2.02 -6.47 -18.41
C SER A 103 2.37 -7.88 -18.86
N SER A 104 1.99 -8.91 -18.08
CA SER A 104 2.25 -10.32 -18.40
C SER A 104 1.50 -10.80 -19.66
N VAL A 105 0.38 -10.16 -20.01
CA VAL A 105 -0.37 -10.49 -21.23
C VAL A 105 0.40 -10.07 -22.50
N ASN A 106 1.17 -8.98 -22.42
CA ASN A 106 1.94 -8.47 -23.56
C ASN A 106 3.26 -9.22 -23.78
N THR A 107 3.72 -10.00 -22.80
CA THR A 107 4.97 -10.74 -22.86
C THR A 107 4.72 -12.18 -23.30
N SER A 108 4.82 -12.44 -24.61
CA SER A 108 4.69 -13.79 -25.19
C SER A 108 5.96 -14.62 -25.07
N ASN A 109 7.14 -13.99 -25.05
CA ASN A 109 8.43 -14.67 -24.94
C ASN A 109 8.91 -14.75 -23.47
N PRO A 110 8.91 -15.94 -22.82
CA PRO A 110 9.37 -16.09 -21.44
C PRO A 110 10.86 -15.77 -21.27
N CYS A 111 11.66 -15.85 -22.34
CA CYS A 111 13.11 -15.59 -22.28
C CYS A 111 13.47 -14.11 -22.22
N ALA A 112 12.51 -13.21 -22.52
CA ALA A 112 12.67 -11.79 -22.25
C ALA A 112 12.86 -11.50 -20.75
N LEU A 113 12.32 -12.36 -19.88
CA LEU A 113 12.42 -12.20 -18.43
C LEU A 113 13.78 -12.65 -17.88
N ASN A 114 14.56 -13.40 -18.64
CA ASN A 114 15.87 -13.91 -18.22
C ASN A 114 16.81 -12.75 -17.84
N ARG A 115 16.86 -11.72 -18.68
CA ARG A 115 17.72 -10.55 -18.43
C ARG A 115 17.33 -9.82 -17.15
N THR A 116 16.04 -9.56 -16.95
CA THR A 116 15.54 -8.91 -15.74
C THR A 116 15.79 -9.77 -14.50
N PHE A 117 15.59 -11.09 -14.60
CA PHE A 117 15.86 -12.01 -13.50
C PHE A 117 17.33 -12.00 -13.08
N VAL A 118 18.27 -12.08 -14.04
CA VAL A 118 19.71 -12.04 -13.76
C VAL A 118 20.11 -10.71 -13.11
N LEU A 119 19.56 -9.59 -13.58
CA LEU A 119 19.82 -8.28 -12.97
C LEU A 119 19.29 -8.19 -11.53
N VAL A 120 18.08 -8.70 -11.27
CA VAL A 120 17.51 -8.73 -9.92
C VAL A 120 18.34 -9.62 -9.00
N LEU A 121 18.73 -10.80 -9.47
CA LEU A 121 19.57 -11.72 -8.71
C LEU A 121 20.93 -11.09 -8.39
N PHE A 122 21.54 -10.43 -9.36
CA PHE A 122 22.80 -9.69 -9.17
C PHE A 122 22.66 -8.60 -8.11
N VAL A 123 21.58 -7.81 -8.14
CA VAL A 123 21.33 -6.76 -7.14
C VAL A 123 21.12 -7.35 -5.74
N ILE A 124 20.41 -8.47 -5.61
CA ILE A 124 20.21 -9.16 -4.33
C ILE A 124 21.53 -9.66 -3.77
N ILE A 125 22.33 -10.34 -4.60
CA ILE A 125 23.65 -10.83 -4.20
C ILE A 125 24.54 -9.65 -3.80
N ALA A 126 24.59 -8.58 -4.60
CA ALA A 126 25.35 -7.38 -4.28
C ALA A 126 24.92 -6.75 -2.94
N ALA A 127 23.62 -6.73 -2.64
CA ALA A 127 23.12 -6.22 -1.37
C ALA A 127 23.54 -7.11 -0.18
N LEU A 128 23.46 -8.43 -0.31
CA LEU A 128 23.88 -9.38 0.73
C LEU A 128 25.39 -9.29 0.99
N GLU A 129 26.19 -9.28 -0.06
CA GLU A 129 27.64 -9.07 0.03
C GLU A 129 27.97 -7.72 0.67
N SER A 130 27.22 -6.66 0.32
CA SER A 130 27.44 -5.33 0.91
C SER A 130 27.11 -5.28 2.41
N GLN A 131 26.14 -6.06 2.88
CA GLN A 131 25.88 -6.21 4.32
C GLN A 131 27.01 -6.95 5.02
N TYR A 132 27.57 -7.98 4.38
CA TYR A 132 28.69 -8.73 4.94
C TYR A 132 29.95 -7.89 5.15
N TYR A 133 30.29 -7.01 4.20
CA TYR A 133 31.47 -6.14 4.29
C TYR A 133 31.24 -4.83 5.06
N LEU A 134 30.03 -4.57 5.54
CA LEU A 134 29.67 -3.28 6.15
C LEU A 134 30.52 -2.97 7.39
N ASP A 135 30.67 -3.93 8.30
CA ASP A 135 31.42 -3.75 9.54
C ASP A 135 32.91 -3.49 9.31
N SER A 136 33.47 -4.15 8.29
CA SER A 136 34.87 -3.93 7.89
C SER A 136 35.09 -2.50 7.40
N VAL A 137 34.14 -1.94 6.63
CA VAL A 137 34.26 -0.58 6.10
C VAL A 137 34.02 0.50 7.15
N VAL A 138 33.07 0.27 8.06
CA VAL A 138 32.84 1.17 9.20
C VAL A 138 34.08 1.24 10.10
N SER A 139 34.78 0.12 10.31
CA SER A 139 35.99 0.04 11.14
C SER A 139 37.15 0.91 10.63
N PHE A 140 37.26 1.15 9.31
CA PHE A 140 38.31 2.02 8.76
C PHE A 140 38.13 3.50 9.09
N GLY A 141 36.99 3.93 9.63
CA GLY A 141 36.78 5.31 10.11
C GLY A 141 36.75 6.40 9.03
N ILE A 142 36.86 6.05 7.74
CA ILE A 142 37.00 6.99 6.62
C ILE A 142 35.82 7.97 6.53
N LEU A 143 34.60 7.48 6.77
CA LEU A 143 33.36 8.25 6.65
C LEU A 143 32.93 8.95 7.95
N GLN A 144 33.64 8.72 9.06
CA GLN A 144 33.33 9.31 10.36
C GLN A 144 33.57 10.83 10.40
N SER A 145 34.42 11.33 9.49
CA SER A 145 34.67 12.76 9.28
C SER A 145 33.52 13.49 8.57
N VAL A 146 32.63 12.76 7.89
CA VAL A 146 31.56 13.34 7.05
C VAL A 146 30.23 13.41 7.79
N VAL A 147 29.97 12.49 8.72
CA VAL A 147 28.66 12.34 9.37
C VAL A 147 28.82 12.02 10.85
N SER A 148 28.18 12.82 11.71
CA SER A 148 28.30 12.71 13.17
C SER A 148 27.31 11.70 13.81
N SER A 149 26.22 11.36 13.13
CA SER A 149 25.21 10.41 13.62
C SER A 149 25.52 8.97 13.20
N GLN A 150 25.52 8.05 14.18
CA GLN A 150 25.85 6.63 13.97
C GLN A 150 24.92 5.94 12.96
N SER A 151 23.62 6.24 12.99
CA SER A 151 22.64 5.69 12.04
C SER A 151 22.91 6.10 10.60
N SER A 152 23.22 7.38 10.38
CA SER A 152 23.51 7.93 9.04
C SER A 152 24.85 7.42 8.51
N LEU A 153 25.82 7.13 9.38
CA LEU A 153 27.10 6.54 9.00
C LEU A 153 26.95 5.11 8.48
N THR A 154 26.13 4.28 9.13
CA THR A 154 25.81 2.91 8.65
C THR A 154 25.17 2.94 7.27
N ILE A 155 24.19 3.83 7.06
CA ILE A 155 23.50 3.97 5.78
C ILE A 155 24.46 4.44 4.68
N LEU A 156 25.28 5.45 4.97
CA LEU A 156 26.24 5.98 4.00
C LEU A 156 27.29 4.93 3.63
N SER A 157 27.79 4.19 4.62
CA SER A 157 28.76 3.11 4.40
C SER A 157 28.18 2.01 3.53
N PHE A 158 26.93 1.58 3.79
CA PHE A 158 26.23 0.63 2.94
C PHE A 158 26.14 1.11 1.48
N ILE A 159 25.74 2.37 1.26
CA ILE A 159 25.62 2.94 -0.08
C ILE A 159 26.96 2.93 -0.82
N VAL A 160 28.05 3.28 -0.14
CA VAL A 160 29.40 3.29 -0.73
C VAL A 160 29.84 1.87 -1.10
N VAL A 161 29.68 0.90 -0.20
CA VAL A 161 30.05 -0.50 -0.45
C VAL A 161 29.21 -1.10 -1.56
N PHE A 162 27.89 -0.90 -1.50
CA PHE A 162 26.97 -1.37 -2.53
C PHE A 162 27.26 -0.77 -3.90
N GLY A 163 27.50 0.54 -3.96
CA GLY A 163 27.90 1.23 -5.19
C GLY A 163 29.19 0.65 -5.76
N PHE A 164 30.20 0.41 -4.90
CA PHE A 164 31.47 -0.19 -5.32
C PHE A 164 31.28 -1.60 -5.88
N VAL A 165 30.55 -2.49 -5.18
CA VAL A 165 30.27 -3.86 -5.63
C VAL A 165 29.53 -3.87 -6.97
N VAL A 166 28.53 -3.00 -7.13
CA VAL A 166 27.78 -2.87 -8.39
C VAL A 166 28.67 -2.38 -9.52
N VAL A 167 29.47 -1.35 -9.31
CA VAL A 167 30.38 -0.78 -10.34
C VAL A 167 31.42 -1.80 -10.78
N VAL A 168 32.05 -2.49 -9.82
CA VAL A 168 33.03 -3.55 -10.11
C VAL A 168 32.35 -4.70 -10.87
N GLY A 169 31.19 -5.16 -10.40
CA GLY A 169 30.44 -6.23 -11.04
C GLY A 169 30.04 -5.91 -12.50
N LEU A 170 29.51 -4.71 -12.75
CA LEU A 170 29.19 -4.26 -14.10
C LEU A 170 30.43 -4.12 -14.99
N SER A 171 31.56 -3.70 -14.42
CA SER A 171 32.84 -3.60 -15.13
C SER A 171 33.36 -4.98 -15.53
N LEU A 172 33.25 -5.98 -14.65
CA LEU A 172 33.62 -7.37 -14.94
C LEU A 172 32.72 -7.98 -16.03
N VAL A 173 31.40 -7.75 -15.98
CA VAL A 173 30.48 -8.19 -17.03
C VAL A 173 30.90 -7.66 -18.40
N LYS A 174 31.31 -6.39 -18.46
CA LYS A 174 31.80 -5.76 -19.70
C LYS A 174 33.16 -6.30 -20.12
N LEU A 175 34.08 -6.52 -19.18
CA LEU A 175 35.43 -7.01 -19.44
C LEU A 175 35.44 -8.44 -19.96
N PHE A 176 34.58 -9.30 -19.41
CA PHE A 176 34.42 -10.68 -19.85
C PHE A 176 33.43 -10.86 -21.00
N ASN A 177 32.89 -9.77 -21.54
CA ASN A 177 31.92 -9.77 -22.64
C ASN A 177 30.75 -10.75 -22.40
N ILE A 178 30.26 -10.81 -21.15
CA ILE A 178 29.15 -11.70 -20.78
C ILE A 178 27.86 -11.07 -21.30
N SER A 179 27.36 -11.56 -22.44
CA SER A 179 26.05 -11.13 -22.93
C SER A 179 24.95 -11.84 -22.15
N ILE A 180 24.15 -11.05 -21.42
CA ILE A 180 22.88 -11.53 -20.83
C ILE A 180 21.83 -11.44 -21.94
N ASP A 181 21.92 -12.35 -22.91
CA ASP A 181 21.02 -12.38 -24.05
C ASP A 181 19.66 -12.99 -23.68
N SER A 182 18.61 -12.44 -24.28
CA SER A 182 17.23 -12.95 -24.16
C SER A 182 16.99 -14.21 -25.00
N SER A 183 18.02 -14.72 -25.69
CA SER A 183 17.87 -15.79 -26.68
C SER A 183 18.44 -17.14 -26.20
N LYS A 184 19.58 -17.22 -25.50
CA LYS A 184 20.17 -18.49 -24.99
C LYS A 184 21.19 -18.27 -23.85
N PRO A 185 21.37 -19.21 -22.89
CA PRO A 185 20.50 -20.34 -22.56
C PRO A 185 19.39 -19.92 -21.59
N CYS A 186 18.14 -20.08 -22.02
CA CYS A 186 16.95 -19.76 -21.24
C CYS A 186 16.59 -20.92 -20.31
N LEU A 187 17.50 -21.26 -19.38
CA LEU A 187 17.37 -22.42 -18.47
C LEU A 187 16.06 -22.41 -17.65
N LEU A 188 15.62 -21.22 -17.27
CA LEU A 188 14.40 -21.00 -16.47
C LEU A 188 13.13 -20.78 -17.34
N ALA A 189 13.19 -21.01 -18.66
CA ALA A 189 12.03 -20.94 -19.55
C ALA A 189 10.77 -21.62 -19.01
N PRO A 190 10.80 -22.90 -18.54
CA PRO A 190 9.61 -23.56 -18.04
C PRO A 190 9.06 -22.89 -16.76
N PHE A 191 9.94 -22.39 -15.91
CA PHE A 191 9.58 -21.68 -14.69
C PHE A 191 8.89 -20.34 -15.01
N PHE A 192 9.50 -19.51 -15.86
CA PHE A 192 8.92 -18.23 -16.28
C PHE A 192 7.59 -18.41 -17.00
N ARG A 193 7.47 -19.44 -17.86
CA ARG A 193 6.20 -19.76 -18.52
C ARG A 193 5.10 -20.10 -17.52
N ARG A 194 5.41 -20.84 -16.45
CA ARG A 194 4.44 -21.15 -15.39
C ARG A 194 3.97 -19.89 -14.67
N ILE A 195 4.88 -18.96 -14.37
CA ILE A 195 4.54 -17.66 -13.76
C ILE A 195 3.68 -16.81 -14.71
N LEU A 196 4.08 -16.68 -15.97
CA LEU A 196 3.32 -15.90 -16.97
C LEU A 196 1.92 -16.47 -17.16
N ASN A 197 1.77 -17.79 -17.26
CA ASN A 197 0.45 -18.44 -17.35
C ASN A 197 -0.41 -18.16 -16.11
N ALA A 198 0.18 -18.21 -14.91
CA ALA A 198 -0.53 -17.89 -13.67
C ALA A 198 -0.97 -16.42 -13.62
N LEU A 199 -0.10 -15.49 -14.04
CA LEU A 199 -0.42 -14.06 -14.12
C LEU A 199 -1.48 -13.75 -15.18
N GLN A 200 -1.46 -14.43 -16.32
CA GLN A 200 -2.48 -14.30 -17.36
C GLN A 200 -3.84 -14.85 -16.90
N SER A 201 -3.83 -15.99 -16.20
CA SER A 201 -5.05 -16.53 -15.56
C SER A 201 -5.58 -15.59 -14.47
N ALA A 202 -4.69 -14.99 -13.69
CA ALA A 202 -5.07 -13.96 -12.73
C ALA A 202 -5.65 -12.72 -13.45
N ASP A 203 -5.10 -12.29 -14.59
CA ASP A 203 -5.65 -11.16 -15.37
C ASP A 203 -7.10 -11.43 -15.78
N THR A 204 -7.40 -12.61 -16.32
CA THR A 204 -8.76 -12.95 -16.78
C THR A 204 -9.75 -12.99 -15.62
N PHE A 205 -9.35 -13.55 -14.47
CA PHE A 205 -10.16 -13.57 -13.25
C PHE A 205 -10.36 -12.16 -12.65
N LEU A 206 -9.27 -11.40 -12.43
CA LEU A 206 -9.29 -10.09 -11.79
C LEU A 206 -10.02 -9.04 -12.63
N ASN A 207 -9.80 -9.04 -13.96
CA ASN A 207 -10.42 -8.06 -14.85
C ASN A 207 -11.82 -8.46 -15.32
N ALA A 208 -12.26 -9.70 -15.08
CA ALA A 208 -13.60 -10.23 -15.39
C ALA A 208 -14.18 -9.64 -16.68
N ARG A 209 -13.44 -9.76 -17.80
CA ARG A 209 -13.66 -8.99 -19.04
C ARG A 209 -15.03 -9.20 -19.71
N ASN A 210 -15.78 -10.24 -19.31
CA ASN A 210 -16.97 -10.69 -20.03
C ASN A 210 -18.31 -10.49 -19.30
N VAL A 211 -18.40 -9.53 -18.36
CA VAL A 211 -19.63 -9.33 -17.57
C VAL A 211 -20.13 -7.90 -17.70
N ASN A 212 -20.80 -7.60 -18.81
CA ASN A 212 -21.48 -6.32 -19.02
C ASN A 212 -23.00 -6.55 -19.06
N SER A 213 -23.67 -6.20 -17.95
CA SER A 213 -25.13 -6.32 -17.82
C SER A 213 -25.63 -5.18 -16.92
N SER A 214 -26.82 -4.65 -17.20
CA SER A 214 -27.42 -3.56 -16.39
C SER A 214 -27.57 -3.95 -14.91
N LYS A 215 -28.00 -5.19 -14.63
CA LYS A 215 -28.06 -5.73 -13.26
C LYS A 215 -26.67 -5.74 -12.59
N ASN A 216 -25.62 -6.08 -13.35
CA ASN A 216 -24.24 -6.09 -12.86
C ASN A 216 -23.77 -4.69 -12.44
N GLN A 217 -24.21 -3.64 -13.12
CA GLN A 217 -23.83 -2.25 -12.81
C GLN A 217 -24.53 -1.73 -11.54
N ILE A 218 -25.82 -2.05 -11.36
CA ILE A 218 -26.59 -1.63 -10.16
C ILE A 218 -25.99 -2.28 -8.91
N PHE A 219 -25.78 -3.60 -8.93
CA PHE A 219 -25.12 -4.28 -7.82
C PHE A 219 -23.66 -3.79 -7.65
N GLY A 220 -22.97 -3.47 -8.74
CA GLY A 220 -21.67 -2.80 -8.69
C GLY A 220 -21.70 -1.47 -7.92
N ALA A 221 -22.75 -0.66 -8.09
CA ALA A 221 -22.93 0.60 -7.36
C ALA A 221 -23.09 0.36 -5.84
N ILE A 222 -23.92 -0.62 -5.46
CA ILE A 222 -24.15 -0.99 -4.05
C ILE A 222 -22.86 -1.45 -3.39
N PHE A 223 -22.14 -2.39 -4.01
CA PHE A 223 -20.87 -2.87 -3.48
C PHE A 223 -19.77 -1.79 -3.51
N GLY A 224 -19.81 -0.91 -4.51
CA GLY A 224 -18.99 0.30 -4.57
C GLY A 224 -19.20 1.18 -3.34
N LEU A 225 -20.45 1.47 -2.99
CA LEU A 225 -20.81 2.24 -1.80
C LEU A 225 -20.40 1.54 -0.51
N ILE A 226 -20.68 0.24 -0.34
CA ILE A 226 -20.28 -0.54 0.86
C ILE A 226 -18.77 -0.42 1.08
N LYS A 227 -17.99 -0.62 0.02
CA LYS A 227 -16.54 -0.48 0.04
C LYS A 227 -16.11 0.95 0.34
N GLY A 228 -16.78 1.95 -0.22
CA GLY A 228 -16.50 3.36 0.05
C GLY A 228 -16.76 3.72 1.50
N PHE A 229 -17.89 3.27 2.05
CA PHE A 229 -18.24 3.41 3.46
C PHE A 229 -17.20 2.76 4.37
N LEU A 230 -16.78 1.53 4.05
CA LEU A 230 -15.74 0.82 4.80
C LEU A 230 -14.38 1.53 4.72
N ALA A 231 -14.00 2.06 3.55
CA ALA A 231 -12.77 2.83 3.39
C ALA A 231 -12.80 4.14 4.22
N VAL A 232 -13.93 4.85 4.23
CA VAL A 232 -14.11 6.04 5.07
C VAL A 232 -14.06 5.69 6.55
N LEU A 233 -14.71 4.60 6.98
CA LEU A 233 -14.64 4.14 8.37
C LEU A 233 -13.20 3.89 8.82
N ILE A 234 -12.43 3.17 8.01
CA ILE A 234 -11.02 2.90 8.31
C ILE A 234 -10.21 4.20 8.36
N MET A 235 -10.45 5.12 7.43
CA MET A 235 -9.78 6.42 7.41
C MET A 235 -10.08 7.21 8.68
N VAL A 236 -11.36 7.32 9.08
CA VAL A 236 -11.76 8.03 10.31
C VAL A 236 -11.17 7.34 11.54
N LEU A 237 -11.19 6.00 11.59
CA LEU A 237 -10.60 5.22 12.67
C LEU A 237 -9.10 5.50 12.83
N VAL A 238 -8.33 5.53 11.73
CA VAL A 238 -6.91 5.85 11.78
C VAL A 238 -6.70 7.30 12.23
N LEU A 239 -7.38 8.26 11.59
CA LEU A 239 -7.18 9.68 11.85
C LEU A 239 -7.61 10.10 13.27
N GLN A 240 -8.65 9.49 13.83
CA GLN A 240 -9.11 9.78 15.19
C GLN A 240 -8.12 9.35 16.28
N ASN A 241 -7.27 8.35 16.00
CA ASN A 241 -6.24 7.88 16.93
C ASN A 241 -4.87 8.51 16.68
N ILE A 242 -4.82 9.55 15.83
CA ILE A 242 -3.61 10.34 15.54
C ILE A 242 -3.77 11.71 16.19
N ASP A 243 -2.89 12.03 17.15
CA ASP A 243 -3.07 13.18 18.04
C ASP A 243 -3.05 14.54 17.33
N TRP A 244 -2.20 14.73 16.31
CA TRP A 244 -2.14 15.99 15.56
C TRP A 244 -3.37 16.26 14.70
N VAL A 245 -4.18 15.23 14.42
CA VAL A 245 -5.44 15.33 13.66
C VAL A 245 -6.62 15.44 14.60
N SER A 246 -6.66 14.62 15.65
CA SER A 246 -7.79 14.55 16.58
C SER A 246 -7.97 15.81 17.42
N GLN A 247 -6.92 16.62 17.60
CA GLN A 247 -6.95 17.88 18.35
C GLN A 247 -7.37 19.11 17.52
N GLN A 248 -7.56 18.96 16.21
CA GLN A 248 -7.87 20.09 15.33
C GLN A 248 -9.32 20.53 15.46
N TYR A 249 -9.56 21.84 15.39
CA TYR A 249 -10.89 22.44 15.59
C TYR A 249 -11.97 21.85 14.66
N TYR A 250 -11.61 21.62 13.39
CA TYR A 250 -12.52 21.07 12.38
C TYR A 250 -12.84 19.58 12.60
N TRP A 251 -12.05 18.86 13.39
CA TRP A 251 -12.23 17.44 13.69
C TRP A 251 -13.08 17.24 14.94
N VAL A 252 -12.86 18.04 15.98
CA VAL A 252 -13.52 17.94 17.28
C VAL A 252 -14.98 18.44 17.22
N GLU A 253 -15.25 19.51 16.47
CA GLU A 253 -16.58 20.16 16.47
C GLU A 253 -17.51 19.65 15.34
N SER A 254 -17.12 18.60 14.61
CA SER A 254 -17.90 18.13 13.48
C SER A 254 -19.23 17.48 13.93
N LYS A 255 -20.37 18.13 13.61
CA LYS A 255 -21.73 17.63 13.89
C LYS A 255 -22.44 17.02 12.68
N SER A 256 -21.75 17.00 11.55
CA SER A 256 -22.24 16.69 10.20
C SER A 256 -21.83 15.26 9.80
N VAL A 257 -21.37 15.04 8.55
CA VAL A 257 -21.08 13.71 8.00
C VAL A 257 -19.91 13.05 8.74
N LEU A 258 -18.82 13.78 8.98
CA LEU A 258 -17.68 13.30 9.76
C LEU A 258 -18.10 12.89 11.18
N GLY A 259 -18.96 13.67 11.83
CA GLY A 259 -19.48 13.37 13.17
C GLY A 259 -20.23 12.03 13.23
N ILE A 260 -21.02 11.71 12.20
CA ILE A 260 -21.71 10.41 12.09
C ILE A 260 -20.69 9.26 12.02
N PHE A 261 -19.67 9.40 11.17
CA PHE A 261 -18.62 8.37 11.06
C PHE A 261 -17.80 8.24 12.35
N GLN A 262 -17.50 9.35 13.03
CA GLN A 262 -16.81 9.34 14.33
C GLN A 262 -17.64 8.62 15.40
N GLN A 263 -18.96 8.83 15.43
CA GLN A 263 -19.87 8.13 16.36
C GLN A 263 -19.92 6.63 16.08
N ILE A 264 -20.04 6.24 14.80
CA ILE A 264 -20.03 4.82 14.39
C ILE A 264 -18.70 4.18 14.78
N VAL A 265 -17.58 4.84 14.52
CA VAL A 265 -16.25 4.38 14.92
C VAL A 265 -16.16 4.25 16.44
N ALA A 266 -16.62 5.23 17.20
CA ALA A 266 -16.62 5.18 18.67
C ALA A 266 -17.49 4.04 19.23
N ALA A 267 -18.62 3.75 18.59
CA ALA A 267 -19.50 2.65 18.97
C ALA A 267 -18.89 1.27 18.67
N ILE A 268 -18.15 1.14 17.58
CA ILE A 268 -17.48 -0.11 17.19
C ILE A 268 -16.14 -0.27 17.93
N LYS A 269 -15.50 0.83 18.36
CA LYS A 269 -14.22 0.82 19.07
C LYS A 269 -14.14 -0.15 20.26
N PRO A 270 -15.12 -0.27 21.19
CA PRO A 270 -15.02 -1.22 22.30
C PRO A 270 -14.94 -2.68 21.84
N GLU A 271 -15.80 -3.09 20.92
CA GLU A 271 -15.77 -4.43 20.30
C GLU A 271 -14.47 -4.64 19.52
N LEU A 272 -14.08 -3.65 18.72
CA LEU A 272 -12.81 -3.67 18.03
C LEU A 272 -11.62 -3.56 19.00
N SER A 273 -11.76 -3.10 20.24
CA SER A 273 -10.64 -3.00 21.19
C SER A 273 -10.36 -4.33 21.88
N GLN A 274 -11.40 -5.15 22.08
CA GLN A 274 -11.27 -6.51 22.60
C GLN A 274 -10.54 -7.44 21.61
N TYR A 275 -10.62 -7.15 20.31
CA TYR A 275 -10.03 -8.00 19.27
C TYR A 275 -8.92 -7.32 18.45
N LEU A 276 -8.97 -6.00 18.26
CA LEU A 276 -8.38 -5.33 17.08
C LEU A 276 -7.59 -4.05 17.38
N LEU A 277 -7.82 -3.28 18.45
CA LEU A 277 -7.29 -1.91 18.57
C LEU A 277 -7.12 -1.30 19.99
N PHE A 278 -5.89 -0.82 20.24
CA PHE A 278 -5.48 0.30 21.12
C PHE A 278 -5.59 0.21 22.65
N ILE A 279 -5.64 -0.97 23.25
CA ILE A 279 -5.44 -1.08 24.70
C ILE A 279 -4.51 -2.25 24.98
N ASN A 280 -3.37 -1.94 25.59
CA ASN A 280 -2.50 -2.92 26.20
C ASN A 280 -3.31 -3.58 27.33
N HIS A 281 -3.58 -4.88 27.22
CA HIS A 281 -4.11 -5.64 28.34
C HIS A 281 -2.98 -5.81 29.37
N ASN A 282 -2.83 -4.82 30.25
CA ASN A 282 -2.27 -5.07 31.58
C ASN A 282 -3.37 -5.67 32.46
#